data_AF-A0A2N2PMF6-F1
#
_entry.id   AF-A0A2N2PMF6-F1
#
_cell.length_a   1.000
_cell.length_b   1.000
_cell.length_c   1.000
_cell.angle_alpha   90.00
_cell.angle_beta   90.00
_cell.angle_gamma   90.00
#
_symmetry.space_group_name_H-M   'P 1'
#
loop_
_entity.id
_entity.type
_entity.pdbx_description
1 polymer ?
#
loop_
_entity_poly.entity_id
_entity_poly.type
_entity_poly.pdbx_seq_one_letter_code
_entity_poly.pdbx_strand_id
1 'polypeptide(L)'
;MANNDGTSALRNAGLTGSGADSADEIQAALNHAMGISGLPAALNLLDAWCQTSGYLPPGWADDDEIINIKPVCGEPTLQLQINRSRARYVSPPSGFARDQAANDCPLCAHNTQRPGKELLRLFHFELAGRDFFIQHTPFPFHESHFVLVEATHQPMRMSGNSVTDLAAFLDLAPDATACSNSDVMWAGASILAHHHYQVFSRWDLPVMLATPREETRFTAPGTHASVAMLNYPAAVVRVQGSPDEVVATAGSLIMAYKATAPGKATANLVASRPAGSQDLQVEIILRHSDHRTTAAWTDWKAEGVGVLEMAGMVIVPAPRDENADERLAALRANAGNIARGILTDNSPATSEEAVALLQELREEQGW
;
A
#
# COMPACT_ATOMS: atom_id res chain seq x y z
N MET A 1 6.94 5.43 -27.34
CA MET A 1 6.29 6.66 -27.88
C MET A 1 5.31 7.21 -26.83
N ALA A 2 5.80 7.70 -25.68
CA ALA A 2 4.93 8.04 -24.54
C ALA A 2 5.21 9.41 -23.86
N ASN A 3 5.99 10.32 -24.46
CA ASN A 3 6.37 11.59 -23.79
C ASN A 3 5.65 12.85 -24.29
N ASN A 4 4.69 12.74 -25.22
CA ASN A 4 4.04 13.93 -25.78
C ASN A 4 2.78 14.38 -25.02
N ASP A 5 2.10 13.47 -24.31
CA ASP A 5 0.78 13.74 -23.71
C ASP A 5 0.86 14.50 -22.37
N GLY A 6 1.77 14.08 -21.48
CA GLY A 6 1.98 14.74 -20.18
C GLY A 6 2.45 16.19 -20.31
N THR A 7 3.35 16.47 -21.27
CA THR A 7 3.82 17.83 -21.53
C THR A 7 2.70 18.74 -22.06
N SER A 8 1.76 18.23 -22.86
CA SER A 8 0.59 19.00 -23.26
C SER A 8 -0.38 19.26 -22.11
N ALA A 9 -0.62 18.28 -21.25
CA ALA A 9 -1.47 18.45 -20.07
C ALA A 9 -0.95 19.55 -19.13
N LEU A 10 0.36 19.55 -18.87
CA LEU A 10 1.02 20.59 -18.06
C LEU A 10 0.87 21.98 -18.66
N ARG A 11 1.16 22.14 -19.97
CA ARG A 11 1.00 23.44 -20.66
C ARG A 11 -0.45 23.93 -20.63
N ASN A 12 -1.42 23.05 -20.83
CA ASN A 12 -2.83 23.40 -20.77
C ASN A 12 -3.26 23.84 -19.36
N ALA A 13 -2.61 23.30 -18.32
CA ALA A 13 -2.79 23.70 -16.94
C ALA A 13 -1.96 24.93 -16.53
N GLY A 14 -1.19 25.52 -17.45
CA GLY A 14 -0.33 26.67 -17.18
C GLY A 14 0.98 26.35 -16.45
N LEU A 15 1.36 25.07 -16.37
CA LEU A 15 2.57 24.61 -15.70
C LEU A 15 3.71 24.40 -16.70
N THR A 16 4.93 24.74 -16.28
CA THR A 16 6.13 24.49 -17.08
C THR A 16 6.65 23.06 -16.95
N GLY A 17 6.26 22.35 -15.89
CA GLY A 17 6.80 21.02 -15.58
C GLY A 17 8.22 21.10 -15.04
N SER A 18 8.59 22.20 -14.38
CA SER A 18 9.95 22.44 -13.90
C SER A 18 9.96 22.99 -12.48
N GLY A 19 11.13 23.03 -11.85
CA GLY A 19 11.29 23.61 -10.51
C GLY A 19 10.94 25.11 -10.41
N ALA A 20 10.68 25.79 -11.54
CA ALA A 20 10.20 27.17 -11.57
C ALA A 20 8.72 27.31 -11.17
N ASP A 21 7.93 26.24 -11.32
CA ASP A 21 6.53 26.23 -10.89
C ASP A 21 6.47 26.26 -9.36
N SER A 22 5.79 27.28 -8.82
CA SER A 22 5.59 27.45 -7.38
C SER A 22 4.58 26.45 -6.82
N ALA A 23 4.60 26.24 -5.51
CA ALA A 23 3.65 25.35 -4.84
C ALA A 23 2.19 25.83 -5.03
N ASP A 24 1.96 27.15 -4.99
CA ASP A 24 0.63 27.74 -5.16
C ASP A 24 0.09 27.57 -6.59
N GLU A 25 0.96 27.75 -7.61
CA GLU A 25 0.59 27.51 -9.01
C GLU A 25 0.21 26.04 -9.25
N ILE A 26 0.99 25.11 -8.71
CA ILE A 26 0.72 23.68 -8.82
C ILE A 26 -0.57 23.32 -8.08
N GLN A 27 -0.76 23.79 -6.84
CA GLN A 27 -1.99 23.56 -6.08
C GLN A 27 -3.22 24.10 -6.82
N ALA A 28 -3.14 25.29 -7.41
CA ALA A 28 -4.23 25.88 -8.18
C ALA A 28 -4.57 25.05 -9.43
N ALA A 29 -3.54 24.61 -10.18
CA ALA A 29 -3.70 23.77 -11.35
C ALA A 29 -4.33 22.41 -11.01
N LEU A 30 -3.90 21.78 -9.91
CA LEU A 30 -4.43 20.51 -9.43
C LEU A 30 -5.87 20.63 -8.91
N ASN A 31 -6.19 21.70 -8.17
CA ASN A 31 -7.56 22.00 -7.74
C ASN A 31 -8.48 22.19 -8.95
N HIS A 32 -8.02 22.90 -9.98
CA HIS A 32 -8.76 23.10 -11.21
C HIS A 32 -9.00 21.77 -11.96
N ALA A 33 -7.98 20.93 -12.10
CA ALA A 33 -8.11 19.60 -12.70
C ALA A 33 -9.10 18.71 -11.92
N MET A 34 -8.99 18.70 -10.59
CA MET A 34 -9.91 17.98 -9.71
C MET A 34 -11.35 18.47 -9.84
N GLY A 35 -11.57 19.79 -9.93
CA GLY A 35 -12.90 20.38 -10.07
C GLY A 35 -13.59 20.07 -11.41
N ILE A 36 -12.83 19.80 -12.47
CA ILE A 36 -13.38 19.49 -13.81
C ILE A 36 -13.58 18.00 -14.00
N SER A 37 -12.62 17.17 -13.59
CA SER A 37 -12.56 15.75 -13.96
C SER A 37 -12.27 14.81 -12.79
N GLY A 38 -12.38 15.29 -11.55
CA GLY A 38 -12.18 14.50 -10.34
C GLY A 38 -10.71 14.27 -9.99
N LEU A 39 -10.49 13.61 -8.86
CA LEU A 39 -9.17 13.38 -8.29
C LEU A 39 -8.19 12.68 -9.26
N PRO A 40 -8.60 11.66 -10.07
CA PRO A 40 -7.69 11.02 -11.02
C PRO A 40 -7.02 11.99 -12.00
N ALA A 41 -7.73 13.03 -12.46
CA ALA A 41 -7.16 14.02 -13.37
C ALA A 41 -6.08 14.89 -12.69
N ALA A 42 -6.29 15.26 -11.43
CA ALA A 42 -5.28 15.96 -10.65
C ALA A 42 -4.06 15.06 -10.39
N LEU A 43 -4.26 13.80 -10.03
CA LEU A 43 -3.15 12.86 -9.81
C LEU A 43 -2.34 12.62 -11.10
N ASN A 44 -2.98 12.48 -12.25
CA ASN A 44 -2.29 12.36 -13.53
C ASN A 44 -1.48 13.62 -13.87
N LEU A 45 -2.01 14.81 -13.57
CA LEU A 45 -1.29 16.07 -13.77
C LEU A 45 -0.08 16.19 -12.83
N LEU A 46 -0.23 15.79 -11.56
CA LEU A 46 0.87 15.74 -10.59
C LEU A 46 1.95 14.74 -11.01
N ASP A 47 1.57 13.55 -11.47
CA ASP A 47 2.49 12.53 -11.99
C ASP A 47 3.28 13.06 -13.20
N ALA A 48 2.59 13.67 -14.16
CA ALA A 48 3.23 14.30 -15.32
C ALA A 48 4.22 15.40 -14.91
N TRP A 49 3.88 16.20 -13.89
CA TRP A 49 4.77 17.22 -13.35
C TRP A 49 6.02 16.59 -12.71
N CYS A 50 5.86 15.54 -11.90
CA CYS A 50 6.97 14.83 -11.25
C CYS A 50 7.92 14.18 -12.27
N GLN A 51 7.38 13.63 -13.36
CA GLN A 51 8.18 13.06 -14.45
C GLN A 51 8.93 14.15 -15.23
N THR A 52 8.27 15.26 -15.56
CA THR A 52 8.85 16.33 -16.39
C THR A 52 9.89 17.16 -15.63
N SER A 53 9.66 17.40 -14.33
CA SER A 53 10.57 18.18 -13.48
C SER A 53 11.86 17.46 -13.13
N GLY A 54 11.93 16.15 -13.37
CA GLY A 54 13.04 15.29 -12.97
C GLY A 54 13.00 14.89 -11.50
N TYR A 55 11.87 15.07 -10.80
CA TYR A 55 11.68 14.50 -9.46
C TYR A 55 11.83 12.98 -9.50
N LEU A 56 11.25 12.34 -10.52
CA LEU A 56 11.51 10.94 -10.83
C LEU A 56 12.67 10.83 -11.82
N PRO A 57 13.72 10.04 -11.49
CA PRO A 57 14.83 9.81 -12.41
C PRO A 57 14.32 9.23 -13.74
N PRO A 58 14.84 9.67 -14.90
CA PRO A 58 14.51 9.04 -16.17
C PRO A 58 14.81 7.54 -16.15
N GLY A 59 13.86 6.74 -16.63
CA GLY A 59 13.98 5.28 -16.68
C GLY A 59 13.97 4.60 -15.31
N TRP A 60 13.44 5.24 -14.27
CA TRP A 60 13.33 4.64 -12.93
C TRP A 60 12.63 3.27 -12.93
N ALA A 61 11.72 3.03 -13.88
CA ALA A 61 10.96 1.79 -14.04
C ALA A 61 11.54 0.82 -15.09
N ASP A 62 12.48 1.26 -15.94
CA ASP A 62 12.89 0.53 -17.16
C ASP A 62 13.68 -0.76 -16.86
N ASP A 63 14.13 -0.92 -15.62
CA ASP A 63 15.11 -1.92 -15.20
C ASP A 63 14.53 -3.03 -14.30
N ASP A 64 13.27 -2.91 -13.89
CA ASP A 64 12.63 -3.84 -12.96
C ASP A 64 12.11 -5.10 -13.68
N GLU A 65 12.40 -6.27 -13.12
CA GLU A 65 11.93 -7.55 -13.64
C GLU A 65 10.79 -8.08 -12.77
N ILE A 66 9.65 -8.42 -13.37
CA ILE A 66 8.52 -9.04 -12.68
C ILE A 66 8.43 -10.52 -13.06
N ILE A 67 8.50 -11.38 -12.05
CA ILE A 67 8.33 -12.82 -12.17
C ILE A 67 6.93 -13.18 -11.69
N ASN A 68 6.10 -13.70 -12.58
CA ASN A 68 4.79 -14.25 -12.24
C ASN A 68 4.95 -15.67 -11.71
N ILE A 69 4.56 -15.88 -10.47
CA ILE A 69 4.68 -17.16 -9.75
C ILE A 69 3.39 -17.95 -9.96
N LYS A 70 3.53 -19.16 -10.50
CA LYS A 70 2.39 -20.05 -10.73
C LYS A 70 1.65 -20.33 -9.41
N PRO A 71 0.31 -20.30 -9.41
CA PRO A 71 -0.49 -20.57 -8.22
C PRO A 71 -0.38 -22.04 -7.78
N VAL A 72 -0.51 -22.25 -6.47
CA VAL A 72 -0.59 -23.55 -5.79
C VAL A 72 -1.88 -23.58 -4.97
N CYS A 73 -2.62 -24.70 -5.03
CA CYS A 73 -3.78 -24.95 -4.16
C CYS A 73 -4.82 -23.81 -4.09
N GLY A 74 -5.23 -23.25 -5.24
CA GLY A 74 -6.32 -22.26 -5.31
C GLY A 74 -5.94 -20.82 -4.95
N GLU A 75 -4.67 -20.57 -4.62
CA GLU A 75 -4.14 -19.22 -4.44
C GLU A 75 -4.09 -18.42 -5.77
N PRO A 76 -4.01 -17.09 -5.74
CA PRO A 76 -3.81 -16.28 -6.94
C PRO A 76 -2.37 -16.37 -7.47
N THR A 77 -2.13 -15.96 -8.71
CA THR A 77 -0.77 -15.76 -9.23
C THR A 77 -0.06 -14.69 -8.40
N LEU A 78 0.95 -15.08 -7.61
CA LEU A 78 1.81 -14.14 -6.90
C LEU A 78 2.83 -13.51 -7.85
N GLN A 79 3.43 -12.40 -7.43
CA GLN A 79 4.42 -11.68 -8.21
C GLN A 79 5.67 -11.42 -7.37
N LEU A 80 6.84 -11.54 -7.98
CA LEU A 80 8.09 -11.12 -7.39
C LEU A 80 8.77 -10.11 -8.32
N GLN A 81 9.00 -8.91 -7.81
CA GLN A 81 9.73 -7.84 -8.51
C GLN A 81 11.18 -7.80 -8.05
N ILE A 82 12.11 -7.95 -8.99
CA ILE A 82 13.52 -7.65 -8.78
C ILE A 82 13.71 -6.17 -9.05
N ASN A 83 13.81 -5.39 -7.99
CA ASN A 83 13.85 -3.94 -8.06
C ASN A 83 15.30 -3.41 -8.06
N ARG A 84 15.75 -2.86 -9.18
CA ARG A 84 17.15 -2.38 -9.31
C ARG A 84 17.35 -1.00 -8.71
N SER A 85 16.31 -0.16 -8.76
CA SER A 85 16.33 1.17 -8.15
C SER A 85 16.50 1.05 -6.63
N ARG A 86 15.83 0.07 -6.02
CA ARG A 86 15.87 -0.23 -4.58
C ARG A 86 17.21 -0.77 -4.12
N ALA A 87 18.03 -1.34 -4.99
CA ALA A 87 19.37 -1.75 -4.57
C ALA A 87 20.26 -0.54 -4.17
N ARG A 88 19.89 0.72 -4.52
CA ARG A 88 20.56 1.95 -4.01
C ARG A 88 19.97 2.44 -2.68
N TYR A 89 18.81 1.92 -2.28
CA TYR A 89 18.13 2.36 -1.07
C TYR A 89 18.77 1.72 0.16
N VAL A 90 19.01 2.55 1.18
CA VAL A 90 19.50 2.11 2.48
C VAL A 90 18.42 2.48 3.50
N SER A 91 17.73 1.47 4.03
CA SER A 91 16.77 1.70 5.11
C SER A 91 17.49 2.20 6.37
N PRO A 92 16.93 3.18 7.09
CA PRO A 92 17.43 3.52 8.41
C PRO A 92 17.28 2.30 9.36
N PRO A 93 18.29 1.95 10.17
CA PRO A 93 18.31 0.70 10.94
C PRO A 93 17.12 0.48 11.90
N SER A 94 16.52 1.56 12.40
CA SER A 94 15.43 1.52 13.38
C SER A 94 14.07 1.97 12.83
N GLY A 95 13.98 2.26 11.53
CA GLY A 95 12.82 2.98 10.97
C GLY A 95 12.62 4.34 11.65
N PHE A 96 11.45 4.95 11.43
CA PHE A 96 11.04 6.16 12.13
C PHE A 96 10.07 5.82 13.26
N ALA A 97 10.48 6.08 14.49
CA ALA A 97 9.76 5.72 15.71
C ALA A 97 8.40 6.41 15.81
N ARG A 98 7.48 5.80 16.56
CA ARG A 98 6.09 6.26 16.71
C ARG A 98 5.96 7.65 17.34
N ASP A 99 6.90 8.00 18.22
CA ASP A 99 6.93 9.22 19.03
C ASP A 99 7.81 10.33 18.45
N GLN A 100 8.32 10.15 17.23
CA GLN A 100 9.19 11.13 16.60
C GLN A 100 8.46 12.48 16.41
N ALA A 101 9.17 13.57 16.74
CA ALA A 101 8.65 14.92 16.60
C ALA A 101 8.39 15.29 15.13
N ALA A 102 7.39 16.15 14.90
CA ALA A 102 7.02 16.63 13.57
C ALA A 102 8.21 17.23 12.80
N ASN A 103 9.12 17.92 13.50
CA ASN A 103 10.30 18.53 12.90
C ASN A 103 11.30 17.51 12.35
N ASP A 104 11.28 16.25 12.81
CA ASP A 104 12.20 15.19 12.39
C ASP A 104 11.53 14.13 11.50
N CYS A 105 10.20 14.06 11.53
CA CYS A 105 9.38 13.19 10.68
C CYS A 105 9.70 13.41 9.20
N PRO A 106 9.83 12.39 8.34
CA PRO A 106 10.12 12.58 6.90
C PRO A 106 8.88 12.93 6.04
N LEU A 107 7.67 12.74 6.58
CA LEU A 107 6.41 12.91 5.85
C LEU A 107 5.71 14.24 6.12
N CYS A 108 6.02 14.96 7.20
CA CYS A 108 5.44 16.29 7.45
C CYS A 108 5.59 17.24 6.25
N ALA A 109 4.56 18.05 5.98
CA ALA A 109 4.54 18.94 4.81
C ALA A 109 5.72 19.94 4.78
N HIS A 110 6.16 20.42 5.96
CA HIS A 110 7.31 21.34 6.06
C HIS A 110 8.63 20.72 5.57
N ASN A 111 8.71 19.39 5.47
CA ASN A 111 9.93 18.73 4.97
C ASN A 111 10.23 18.99 3.51
N THR A 112 9.25 19.44 2.73
CA THR A 112 9.48 19.92 1.35
C THR A 112 10.52 21.05 1.30
N GLN A 113 10.75 21.73 2.42
CA GLN A 113 11.73 22.81 2.56
C GLN A 113 13.15 22.31 2.89
N ARG A 114 13.35 20.99 3.06
CA ARG A 114 14.66 20.42 3.37
C ARG A 114 15.52 20.24 2.12
N PRO A 115 16.87 20.34 2.24
CA PRO A 115 17.78 20.04 1.13
C PRO A 115 17.54 18.63 0.56
N GLY A 116 17.53 18.52 -0.76
CA GLY A 116 17.26 17.27 -1.50
C GLY A 116 15.77 16.96 -1.72
N LYS A 117 14.86 17.87 -1.35
CA LYS A 117 13.41 17.77 -1.57
C LYS A 117 12.85 18.94 -2.37
N GLU A 118 13.69 19.69 -3.06
CA GLU A 118 13.33 20.92 -3.79
C GLU A 118 12.28 20.68 -4.89
N LEU A 119 12.23 19.46 -5.43
CA LEU A 119 11.26 19.04 -6.44
C LEU A 119 10.09 18.24 -5.85
N LEU A 120 10.04 18.00 -4.54
CA LEU A 120 8.87 17.37 -3.92
C LEU A 120 7.69 18.34 -4.00
N ARG A 121 6.53 17.85 -4.44
CA ARG A 121 5.29 18.61 -4.50
C ARG A 121 4.18 17.87 -3.78
N LEU A 122 3.36 18.65 -3.09
CA LEU A 122 2.22 18.19 -2.33
C LEU A 122 0.95 18.69 -3.02
N PHE A 123 -0.08 17.88 -2.99
CA PHE A 123 -1.43 18.29 -3.35
C PHE A 123 -2.33 18.15 -2.14
N HIS A 124 -2.79 19.28 -1.60
CA HIS A 124 -3.64 19.35 -0.42
C HIS A 124 -5.12 19.27 -0.80
N PHE A 125 -5.88 18.44 -0.08
CA PHE A 125 -7.34 18.30 -0.23
C PHE A 125 -7.96 17.65 1.02
N GLU A 126 -9.28 17.67 1.12
CA GLU A 126 -10.01 17.09 2.26
C GLU A 126 -10.45 15.64 1.95
N LEU A 127 -10.33 14.77 2.95
CA LEU A 127 -10.92 13.42 2.96
C LEU A 127 -11.67 13.21 4.27
N ALA A 128 -12.93 12.79 4.19
CA ALA A 128 -13.77 12.49 5.35
C ALA A 128 -13.75 13.59 6.44
N GLY A 129 -13.80 14.88 6.05
CA GLY A 129 -13.80 16.01 6.99
C GLY A 129 -12.43 16.36 7.58
N ARG A 130 -11.35 15.77 7.07
CA ARG A 130 -9.98 15.99 7.56
C ARG A 130 -9.05 16.42 6.42
N ASP A 131 -8.07 17.25 6.76
CA ASP A 131 -7.06 17.70 5.82
C ASP A 131 -6.04 16.60 5.53
N PHE A 132 -5.84 16.31 4.25
CA PHE A 132 -4.81 15.43 3.75
C PHE A 132 -3.95 16.16 2.72
N PHE A 133 -2.79 15.60 2.44
CA PHE A 133 -2.06 15.89 1.21
C PHE A 133 -1.52 14.60 0.60
N ILE A 134 -1.34 14.63 -0.72
CA ILE A 134 -0.76 13.52 -1.47
C ILE A 134 0.52 13.96 -2.15
N GLN A 135 1.50 13.08 -2.18
CA GLN A 135 2.80 13.31 -2.80
C GLN A 135 3.29 12.06 -3.52
N HIS A 136 4.10 12.21 -4.55
CA HIS A 136 4.71 11.07 -5.21
C HIS A 136 5.79 10.45 -4.32
N THR A 137 5.86 9.12 -4.23
CA THR A 137 6.97 8.47 -3.50
C THR A 137 8.31 8.70 -4.22
N PRO A 138 9.44 8.88 -3.52
CA PRO A 138 10.75 8.89 -4.14
C PRO A 138 11.21 7.48 -4.60
N PHE A 139 10.49 6.43 -4.19
CA PHE A 139 10.80 5.03 -4.53
C PHE A 139 9.56 4.31 -5.08
N PRO A 140 9.10 4.66 -6.29
CA PRO A 140 7.92 4.03 -6.88
C PRO A 140 8.17 2.57 -7.27
N PHE A 141 7.09 1.78 -7.19
CA PHE A 141 7.04 0.35 -7.58
C PHE A 141 6.08 0.12 -8.75
N HIS A 142 5.24 1.11 -9.05
CA HIS A 142 4.18 1.10 -10.03
C HIS A 142 4.02 2.53 -10.55
N GLU A 143 3.49 2.66 -11.76
CA GLU A 143 3.12 3.96 -12.33
C GLU A 143 2.15 4.68 -11.40
N SER A 144 2.35 5.98 -11.18
CA SER A 144 1.48 6.79 -10.33
C SER A 144 1.33 6.25 -8.89
N HIS A 145 2.46 5.86 -8.27
CA HIS A 145 2.52 5.48 -6.85
C HIS A 145 2.64 6.74 -5.98
N PHE A 146 1.60 7.01 -5.21
CA PHE A 146 1.54 8.14 -4.29
C PHE A 146 1.47 7.72 -2.82
N VAL A 147 1.87 8.65 -1.96
CA VAL A 147 1.71 8.58 -0.52
C VAL A 147 0.68 9.63 -0.11
N LEU A 148 -0.46 9.17 0.42
CA LEU A 148 -1.51 10.00 0.97
C LEU A 148 -1.28 10.17 2.47
N VAL A 149 -1.13 11.39 2.96
CA VAL A 149 -0.69 11.70 4.33
C VAL A 149 -1.71 12.59 5.02
N GLU A 150 -2.10 12.25 6.24
CA GLU A 150 -2.94 13.14 7.05
C GLU A 150 -2.16 14.42 7.36
N ALA A 151 -2.71 15.61 7.10
CA ALA A 151 -1.95 16.85 7.23
C ALA A 151 -1.47 17.11 8.67
N THR A 152 -2.26 16.67 9.66
CA THR A 152 -1.89 16.72 11.06
C THR A 152 -0.87 15.63 11.38
N HIS A 153 0.28 16.01 11.96
CA HIS A 153 1.29 15.04 12.42
C HIS A 153 0.72 14.20 13.57
N GLN A 154 0.34 12.96 13.28
CA GLN A 154 -0.12 11.99 14.25
C GLN A 154 0.42 10.61 13.91
N PRO A 155 0.77 9.76 14.91
CA PRO A 155 1.31 8.45 14.64
C PRO A 155 0.38 7.57 13.80
N MET A 156 0.97 6.60 13.07
CA MET A 156 0.22 5.60 12.32
C MET A 156 -0.86 4.94 13.19
N ARG A 157 -2.04 4.75 12.59
CA ARG A 157 -3.20 4.10 13.20
C ARG A 157 -3.71 3.02 12.27
N MET A 158 -4.08 1.88 12.85
CA MET A 158 -4.83 0.82 12.19
C MET A 158 -6.12 0.59 12.96
N SER A 159 -7.24 1.03 12.40
CA SER A 159 -8.57 1.01 13.03
C SER A 159 -9.69 1.11 11.99
N GLY A 160 -10.96 1.14 12.42
CA GLY A 160 -12.09 1.44 11.54
C GLY A 160 -11.94 2.76 10.76
N ASN A 161 -11.34 3.80 11.36
CA ASN A 161 -11.06 5.07 10.66
C ASN A 161 -10.11 4.88 9.47
N SER A 162 -9.22 3.88 9.53
CA SER A 162 -8.35 3.56 8.41
C SER A 162 -9.17 3.06 7.22
N VAL A 163 -10.21 2.26 7.48
CA VAL A 163 -11.15 1.80 6.45
C VAL A 163 -11.98 2.97 5.93
N THR A 164 -12.43 3.87 6.80
CA THR A 164 -13.14 5.10 6.41
C THR A 164 -12.32 5.96 5.46
N ASP A 165 -11.02 6.15 5.73
CA ASP A 165 -10.14 6.95 4.89
C ASP A 165 -9.93 6.34 3.51
N LEU A 166 -9.69 5.02 3.46
CA LEU A 166 -9.55 4.31 2.20
C LEU A 166 -10.86 4.34 1.39
N ALA A 167 -12.02 4.19 2.05
CA ALA A 167 -13.32 4.31 1.41
C ALA A 167 -13.55 5.72 0.83
N ALA A 168 -13.28 6.77 1.61
CA ALA A 168 -13.43 8.16 1.18
C ALA A 168 -12.49 8.50 0.02
N PHE A 169 -11.27 7.96 0.01
CA PHE A 169 -10.36 8.10 -1.12
C PHE A 169 -10.92 7.42 -2.38
N LEU A 170 -11.47 6.20 -2.25
CA LEU A 170 -12.08 5.45 -3.35
C LEU A 170 -13.42 6.05 -3.82
N ASP A 171 -14.05 6.93 -3.07
CA ASP A 171 -15.18 7.74 -3.57
C ASP A 171 -14.70 8.82 -4.55
N LEU A 172 -13.51 9.38 -4.32
CA LEU A 172 -12.91 10.38 -5.20
C LEU A 172 -12.16 9.76 -6.39
N ALA A 173 -11.63 8.54 -6.23
CA ALA A 173 -10.89 7.80 -7.25
C ALA A 173 -11.35 6.32 -7.31
N PRO A 174 -12.50 6.03 -7.94
CA PRO A 174 -13.14 4.70 -7.86
C PRO A 174 -12.32 3.53 -8.43
N ASP A 175 -11.48 3.77 -9.43
CA ASP A 175 -10.65 2.75 -10.05
C ASP A 175 -9.29 2.55 -9.35
N ALA A 176 -8.99 3.35 -8.31
CA ALA A 176 -7.71 3.30 -7.63
C ALA A 176 -7.58 2.06 -6.73
N THR A 177 -6.33 1.75 -6.37
CA THR A 177 -6.02 0.79 -5.32
C THR A 177 -5.42 1.54 -4.14
N ALA A 178 -5.98 1.33 -2.94
CA ALA A 178 -5.57 2.05 -1.75
C ALA A 178 -5.10 1.06 -0.67
N CYS A 179 -3.92 1.29 -0.11
CA CYS A 179 -3.24 0.36 0.78
C CYS A 179 -2.79 1.04 2.08
N SER A 180 -2.91 0.33 3.20
CA SER A 180 -2.39 0.77 4.49
C SER A 180 -1.40 -0.24 5.05
N ASN A 181 -0.21 0.24 5.40
CA ASN A 181 0.64 -0.49 6.34
C ASN A 181 0.04 -0.45 7.75
N SER A 182 0.55 -1.29 8.64
CA SER A 182 0.08 -1.37 10.02
C SER A 182 0.62 -0.25 10.90
N ASP A 183 0.09 -0.16 12.12
CA ASP A 183 0.56 0.77 13.15
C ASP A 183 1.56 0.16 14.15
N VAL A 184 2.06 -1.04 13.88
CA VAL A 184 3.00 -1.77 14.72
C VAL A 184 4.31 -2.02 13.97
N MET A 185 5.42 -1.83 14.67
CA MET A 185 6.76 -2.08 14.13
C MET A 185 6.87 -3.53 13.62
N TRP A 186 7.61 -3.74 12.53
CA TRP A 186 7.81 -5.04 11.86
C TRP A 186 6.60 -5.60 11.10
N ALA A 187 5.39 -5.09 11.35
CA ALA A 187 4.18 -5.48 10.62
C ALA A 187 3.91 -4.56 9.39
N GLY A 188 4.95 -3.97 8.81
CA GLY A 188 4.91 -3.31 7.50
C GLY A 188 5.13 -1.80 7.46
N ALA A 189 4.99 -1.06 8.56
CA ALA A 189 5.30 0.37 8.56
C ALA A 189 6.78 0.66 8.81
N SER A 190 7.41 1.39 7.89
CA SER A 190 8.75 1.95 8.04
C SER A 190 8.74 3.35 8.70
N ILE A 191 7.59 4.05 8.63
CA ILE A 191 7.37 5.36 9.24
C ILE A 191 6.15 5.29 10.16
N LEU A 192 6.37 5.10 11.47
CA LEU A 192 5.27 5.03 12.45
C LEU A 192 4.87 6.41 12.99
N ALA A 193 5.71 7.42 12.79
CA ALA A 193 5.54 8.76 13.33
C ALA A 193 4.34 9.53 12.74
N HIS A 194 3.92 9.20 11.51
CA HIS A 194 2.94 9.99 10.77
C HIS A 194 2.00 9.08 10.00
N HIS A 195 0.70 9.27 10.19
CA HIS A 195 -0.36 8.53 9.54
C HIS A 195 -0.42 8.79 8.03
N HIS A 196 -0.31 7.72 7.25
CA HIS A 196 -0.29 7.76 5.80
C HIS A 196 -0.75 6.44 5.19
N TYR A 197 -1.09 6.50 3.90
CA TYR A 197 -1.50 5.41 3.04
C TYR A 197 -0.66 5.39 1.77
N GLN A 198 -0.56 4.23 1.14
CA GLN A 198 -0.02 4.08 -0.22
C GLN A 198 -1.20 3.97 -1.17
N VAL A 199 -1.25 4.83 -2.19
CA VAL A 199 -2.34 4.80 -3.16
C VAL A 199 -1.77 4.80 -4.57
N PHE A 200 -2.46 4.10 -5.45
CA PHE A 200 -2.03 3.85 -6.80
C PHE A 200 -3.16 4.21 -7.76
N SER A 201 -2.80 4.54 -9.00
CA SER A 201 -3.71 4.27 -10.10
C SER A 201 -4.10 2.78 -10.10
N ARG A 202 -5.10 2.39 -10.89
CA ARG A 202 -5.63 1.02 -10.87
C ARG A 202 -4.51 -0.03 -10.90
N TRP A 203 -4.41 -0.81 -9.84
CA TRP A 203 -3.44 -1.90 -9.71
C TRP A 203 -4.08 -3.11 -9.05
N ASP A 204 -4.33 -4.14 -9.85
CA ASP A 204 -4.93 -5.39 -9.39
C ASP A 204 -3.88 -6.25 -8.67
N LEU A 205 -3.72 -6.05 -7.36
CA LEU A 205 -2.78 -6.80 -6.53
C LEU A 205 -3.23 -8.27 -6.37
N PRO A 206 -2.31 -9.25 -6.29
CA PRO A 206 -2.68 -10.67 -6.21
C PRO A 206 -3.71 -11.01 -5.12
N VAL A 207 -3.61 -10.39 -3.94
CA VAL A 207 -4.57 -10.61 -2.84
C VAL A 207 -6.01 -10.21 -3.22
N MET A 208 -6.19 -9.19 -4.05
CA MET A 208 -7.51 -8.77 -4.56
C MET A 208 -8.12 -9.82 -5.49
N LEU A 209 -7.27 -10.59 -6.17
CA LEU A 209 -7.68 -11.66 -7.09
C LEU A 209 -7.85 -13.02 -6.40
N ALA A 210 -7.48 -13.13 -5.13
CA ALA A 210 -7.63 -14.37 -4.37
C ALA A 210 -9.10 -14.75 -4.23
N THR A 211 -9.38 -16.06 -4.32
CA THR A 211 -10.74 -16.58 -4.21
C THR A 211 -11.12 -16.75 -2.73
N PRO A 212 -12.36 -16.41 -2.34
CA PRO A 212 -12.86 -16.73 -0.99
C PRO A 212 -12.91 -18.24 -0.73
N ARG A 213 -12.68 -18.64 0.52
CA ARG A 213 -12.99 -19.97 1.04
C ARG A 213 -14.45 -20.04 1.40
N GLU A 214 -15.24 -20.70 0.56
CA GLU A 214 -16.70 -20.75 0.69
C GLU A 214 -17.16 -21.35 2.02
N GLU A 215 -16.41 -22.28 2.60
CA GLU A 215 -16.69 -22.86 3.92
C GLU A 215 -16.55 -21.87 5.09
N THR A 216 -15.84 -20.76 4.87
CA THR A 216 -15.67 -19.68 5.86
C THR A 216 -16.60 -18.50 5.61
N ARG A 217 -17.35 -18.51 4.51
CA ARG A 217 -18.16 -17.37 4.09
C ARG A 217 -19.37 -17.22 5.01
N PHE A 218 -19.59 -16.00 5.48
CA PHE A 218 -20.83 -15.60 6.15
C PHE A 218 -21.21 -14.16 5.80
N THR A 219 -22.42 -13.75 6.18
CA THR A 219 -22.88 -12.36 6.11
C THR A 219 -22.78 -11.76 7.50
N ALA A 220 -22.15 -10.59 7.64
CA ALA A 220 -21.99 -9.94 8.93
C ALA A 220 -23.38 -9.59 9.53
N PRO A 221 -23.60 -9.83 10.83
CA PRO A 221 -24.93 -9.70 11.44
C PRO A 221 -25.58 -8.33 11.22
N GLY A 222 -26.83 -8.33 10.78
CA GLY A 222 -27.60 -7.10 10.55
C GLY A 222 -27.18 -6.26 9.33
N THR A 223 -26.33 -6.80 8.46
CA THR A 223 -25.85 -6.14 7.24
C THR A 223 -25.96 -7.06 6.02
N HIS A 224 -25.56 -6.56 4.85
CA HIS A 224 -25.34 -7.35 3.64
C HIS A 224 -23.85 -7.58 3.32
N ALA A 225 -22.94 -7.17 4.21
CA ALA A 225 -21.51 -7.36 3.99
C ALA A 225 -21.14 -8.86 4.08
N SER A 226 -20.49 -9.37 3.02
CA SER A 226 -19.92 -10.71 3.00
C SER A 226 -18.54 -10.70 3.62
N VAL A 227 -18.26 -11.69 4.47
CA VAL A 227 -16.97 -11.91 5.11
C VAL A 227 -16.48 -13.32 4.78
N ALA A 228 -15.22 -13.48 4.41
CA ALA A 228 -14.61 -14.80 4.17
C ALA A 228 -13.09 -14.75 4.29
N MET A 229 -12.48 -15.88 4.67
CA MET A 229 -11.05 -16.10 4.47
C MET A 229 -10.74 -16.26 2.98
N LEU A 230 -9.54 -15.87 2.56
CA LEU A 230 -9.08 -16.07 1.18
C LEU A 230 -8.21 -17.33 1.04
N ASN A 231 -8.26 -17.95 -0.13
CA ASN A 231 -7.26 -18.91 -0.58
C ASN A 231 -5.95 -18.15 -0.85
N TYR A 232 -5.13 -18.03 0.19
CA TYR A 232 -3.94 -17.19 0.18
C TYR A 232 -2.87 -17.74 1.15
N PRO A 233 -1.55 -17.55 0.90
CA PRO A 233 -0.48 -18.06 1.78
C PRO A 233 -0.44 -17.48 3.20
N ALA A 234 -1.15 -16.38 3.42
CA ALA A 234 -1.23 -15.66 4.70
C ALA A 234 -2.69 -15.57 5.16
N ALA A 235 -2.89 -15.23 6.44
CA ALA A 235 -4.21 -15.04 7.02
C ALA A 235 -4.85 -13.73 6.52
N VAL A 236 -5.71 -13.84 5.51
CA VAL A 236 -6.42 -12.70 4.92
C VAL A 236 -7.92 -12.88 4.98
N VAL A 237 -8.60 -11.92 5.59
CA VAL A 237 -10.06 -11.82 5.61
C VAL A 237 -10.49 -10.79 4.58
N ARG A 238 -11.39 -11.16 3.67
CA ARG A 238 -12.07 -10.20 2.79
C ARG A 238 -13.40 -9.80 3.41
N VAL A 239 -13.67 -8.50 3.40
CA VAL A 239 -14.99 -7.92 3.66
C VAL A 239 -15.44 -7.19 2.41
N GLN A 240 -16.65 -7.45 1.93
CA GLN A 240 -17.21 -6.81 0.75
C GLN A 240 -18.69 -6.47 0.93
N GLY A 241 -19.10 -5.28 0.52
CA GLY A 241 -20.48 -4.80 0.63
C GLY A 241 -20.56 -3.29 0.41
N SER A 242 -21.64 -2.66 0.89
CA SER A 242 -21.73 -1.20 0.84
C SER A 242 -20.64 -0.55 1.70
N PRO A 243 -20.14 0.65 1.38
CA PRO A 243 -19.06 1.30 2.12
C PRO A 243 -19.28 1.35 3.64
N ASP A 244 -20.48 1.76 4.08
CA ASP A 244 -20.81 1.88 5.51
C ASP A 244 -20.77 0.53 6.24
N GLU A 245 -21.31 -0.52 5.62
CA GLU A 245 -21.31 -1.87 6.19
C GLU A 245 -19.91 -2.47 6.25
N VAL A 246 -19.10 -2.22 5.21
CA VAL A 246 -17.70 -2.68 5.17
C VAL A 246 -16.87 -1.96 6.21
N VAL A 247 -17.00 -0.64 6.35
CA VAL A 247 -16.32 0.16 7.38
C VAL A 247 -16.64 -0.36 8.78
N ALA A 248 -17.93 -0.58 9.08
CA ALA A 248 -18.36 -1.09 10.38
C ALA A 248 -17.85 -2.51 10.65
N THR A 249 -17.97 -3.41 9.67
CA THR A 249 -17.60 -4.82 9.80
C THR A 249 -16.07 -4.99 9.88
N ALA A 250 -15.33 -4.39 8.96
CA ALA A 250 -13.87 -4.44 8.95
C ALA A 250 -13.28 -3.75 10.17
N GLY A 251 -13.84 -2.61 10.58
CA GLY A 251 -13.44 -1.91 11.81
C GLY A 251 -13.58 -2.80 13.06
N SER A 252 -14.71 -3.51 13.18
CA SER A 252 -14.95 -4.43 14.29
C SER A 252 -13.98 -5.62 14.28
N LEU A 253 -13.74 -6.23 13.11
CA LEU A 253 -12.76 -7.32 12.95
C LEU A 253 -11.34 -6.89 13.34
N ILE A 254 -10.90 -5.72 12.87
CA ILE A 254 -9.57 -5.18 13.19
C ILE A 254 -9.45 -4.97 14.70
N MET A 255 -10.47 -4.39 15.35
CA MET A 255 -10.44 -4.15 16.78
C MET A 255 -10.46 -5.44 17.60
N ALA A 256 -11.26 -6.43 17.21
CA ALA A 256 -11.30 -7.76 17.82
C ALA A 256 -9.93 -8.42 17.75
N TYR A 257 -9.35 -8.49 16.55
CA TYR A 257 -8.03 -9.09 16.37
C TYR A 257 -6.94 -8.37 17.16
N LYS A 258 -6.93 -7.04 17.19
CA LYS A 258 -5.97 -6.27 18.02
C LYS A 258 -6.11 -6.55 19.52
N ALA A 259 -7.31 -6.90 20.00
CA ALA A 259 -7.56 -7.22 21.40
C ALA A 259 -6.93 -8.56 21.82
N THR A 260 -6.74 -9.50 20.89
CA THR A 260 -6.09 -10.81 21.16
C THR A 260 -4.64 -10.68 21.64
N ALA A 261 -3.90 -9.68 21.15
CA ALA A 261 -2.54 -9.39 21.57
C ALA A 261 -2.24 -7.87 21.49
N PRO A 262 -2.65 -7.07 22.49
CA PRO A 262 -2.52 -5.62 22.46
C PRO A 262 -1.08 -5.16 22.25
N GLY A 263 -0.88 -4.25 21.29
CA GLY A 263 0.44 -3.72 20.92
C GLY A 263 1.27 -4.63 20.00
N LYS A 264 0.78 -5.85 19.69
CA LYS A 264 1.44 -6.79 18.78
C LYS A 264 0.58 -7.16 17.57
N ALA A 265 -0.65 -7.59 17.79
CA ALA A 265 -1.63 -7.88 16.73
C ALA A 265 -2.03 -6.58 16.01
N THR A 266 -2.09 -6.63 14.68
CA THR A 266 -2.47 -5.51 13.82
C THR A 266 -2.83 -6.01 12.41
N ALA A 267 -3.11 -5.13 11.46
CA ALA A 267 -3.42 -5.51 10.08
C ALA A 267 -2.69 -4.65 9.06
N ASN A 268 -2.56 -5.17 7.84
CA ASN A 268 -2.47 -4.33 6.65
C ASN A 268 -3.80 -4.36 5.91
N LEU A 269 -4.09 -3.30 5.17
CA LEU A 269 -5.31 -3.18 4.39
C LEU A 269 -4.98 -3.00 2.92
N VAL A 270 -5.70 -3.71 2.06
CA VAL A 270 -5.84 -3.38 0.64
C VAL A 270 -7.32 -3.11 0.41
N ALA A 271 -7.63 -1.98 -0.21
CA ALA A 271 -9.00 -1.57 -0.49
C ALA A 271 -9.13 -1.21 -1.98
N SER A 272 -10.26 -1.62 -2.57
CA SER A 272 -10.58 -1.37 -3.96
C SER A 272 -12.09 -1.41 -4.18
N ARG A 273 -12.52 -1.04 -5.39
CA ARG A 273 -13.89 -1.29 -5.87
C ARG A 273 -13.83 -2.35 -6.98
N PRO A 274 -14.52 -3.49 -6.84
CA PRO A 274 -14.57 -4.48 -7.90
C PRO A 274 -15.09 -3.86 -9.20
N ALA A 275 -14.55 -4.27 -10.35
CA ALA A 275 -14.90 -3.69 -11.63
C ALA A 275 -16.41 -3.75 -11.90
N GLY A 276 -17.01 -2.59 -12.15
CA GLY A 276 -18.45 -2.46 -12.40
C GLY A 276 -19.34 -2.54 -11.14
N SER A 277 -18.75 -2.57 -9.94
CA SER A 277 -19.47 -2.53 -8.66
C SER A 277 -19.31 -1.18 -7.95
N GLN A 278 -20.33 -0.82 -7.17
CA GLN A 278 -20.27 0.28 -6.19
C GLN A 278 -19.95 -0.24 -4.78
N ASP A 279 -19.72 -1.54 -4.63
CA ASP A 279 -19.28 -2.12 -3.38
C ASP A 279 -17.84 -1.71 -3.07
N LEU A 280 -17.57 -1.58 -1.79
CA LEU A 280 -16.21 -1.54 -1.28
C LEU A 280 -15.74 -2.98 -1.02
N GLN A 281 -14.52 -3.29 -1.41
CA GLN A 281 -13.85 -4.54 -1.06
C GLN A 281 -12.59 -4.22 -0.27
N VAL A 282 -12.45 -4.84 0.90
CA VAL A 282 -11.27 -4.68 1.77
C VAL A 282 -10.69 -6.04 2.10
N GLU A 283 -9.43 -6.24 1.76
CA GLU A 283 -8.59 -7.31 2.26
C GLU A 283 -7.89 -6.87 3.54
N ILE A 284 -8.27 -7.51 4.66
CA ILE A 284 -7.64 -7.36 5.96
C ILE A 284 -6.60 -8.47 6.08
N ILE A 285 -5.34 -8.11 5.86
CA ILE A 285 -4.21 -9.01 6.03
C ILE A 285 -3.80 -8.96 7.50
N LEU A 286 -4.08 -10.03 8.25
CA LEU A 286 -3.75 -10.09 9.67
C LEU A 286 -2.23 -10.16 9.84
N ARG A 287 -1.70 -9.35 10.76
CA ARG A 287 -0.26 -9.25 11.04
C ARG A 287 0.00 -9.32 12.55
N HIS A 288 1.23 -9.65 12.92
CA HIS A 288 1.65 -9.65 14.32
C HIS A 288 3.16 -9.38 14.42
N SER A 289 3.59 -8.59 15.41
CA SER A 289 4.99 -8.11 15.53
C SER A 289 6.04 -9.20 15.71
N ASP A 290 5.61 -10.39 16.14
CA ASP A 290 6.48 -11.52 16.42
C ASP A 290 6.78 -12.36 15.16
N HIS A 291 6.05 -12.11 14.06
CA HIS A 291 6.20 -12.82 12.78
C HIS A 291 7.06 -12.00 11.83
N ARG A 292 8.15 -12.60 11.36
CA ARG A 292 9.19 -11.94 10.57
C ARG A 292 9.79 -12.93 9.59
N THR A 293 10.30 -12.39 8.49
CA THR A 293 11.12 -13.13 7.54
C THR A 293 12.22 -13.89 8.26
N THR A 294 12.22 -15.21 8.13
CA THR A 294 13.21 -16.08 8.77
C THR A 294 14.55 -16.05 8.03
N ALA A 295 15.58 -16.62 8.65
CA ALA A 295 16.93 -16.72 8.07
C ALA A 295 16.96 -17.45 6.71
N ALA A 296 15.92 -18.24 6.39
CA ALA A 296 15.80 -18.89 5.08
C ALA A 296 15.69 -17.89 3.92
N TRP A 297 15.16 -16.68 4.17
CA TRP A 297 14.87 -15.70 3.12
C TRP A 297 15.57 -14.35 3.31
N THR A 298 16.27 -14.14 4.43
CA THR A 298 16.94 -12.85 4.71
C THR A 298 18.02 -12.49 3.69
N ASP A 299 18.63 -13.49 3.03
CA ASP A 299 19.56 -13.26 1.92
C ASP A 299 18.90 -12.54 0.74
N TRP A 300 17.59 -12.69 0.58
CA TRP A 300 16.78 -12.07 -0.48
C TRP A 300 16.01 -10.85 0.04
N LYS A 301 15.50 -10.91 1.27
CA LYS A 301 14.66 -9.86 1.87
C LYS A 301 14.96 -9.69 3.36
N ALA A 302 16.06 -9.00 3.67
CA ALA A 302 16.40 -8.61 5.05
C ALA A 302 15.54 -7.46 5.59
N GLU A 303 14.96 -6.64 4.70
CA GLU A 303 14.12 -5.49 5.05
C GLU A 303 12.72 -5.92 5.52
N GLY A 304 12.07 -5.08 6.33
CA GLY A 304 10.68 -5.27 6.75
C GLY A 304 9.71 -5.49 5.58
N VAL A 305 8.68 -6.30 5.82
CA VAL A 305 7.68 -6.72 4.83
C VAL A 305 6.42 -5.88 4.98
N GLY A 306 6.18 -5.02 3.99
CA GLY A 306 5.06 -4.09 3.93
C GLY A 306 3.81 -4.69 3.33
N VAL A 307 2.80 -3.84 3.17
CA VAL A 307 1.50 -4.21 2.58
C VAL A 307 1.62 -4.71 1.15
N LEU A 308 2.52 -4.18 0.32
CA LEU A 308 2.66 -4.63 -1.08
C LEU A 308 3.20 -6.05 -1.16
N GLU A 309 4.23 -6.37 -0.36
CA GLU A 309 4.74 -7.73 -0.28
C GLU A 309 3.65 -8.68 0.23
N MET A 310 2.94 -8.31 1.30
CA MET A 310 1.84 -9.12 1.82
C MET A 310 0.63 -9.21 0.89
N ALA A 311 0.42 -8.24 0.00
CA ALA A 311 -0.60 -8.27 -1.04
C ALA A 311 -0.20 -9.18 -2.22
N GLY A 312 1.01 -9.74 -2.18
CA GLY A 312 1.51 -10.75 -3.12
C GLY A 312 2.44 -10.19 -4.17
N MET A 313 2.83 -8.92 -4.06
CA MET A 313 3.88 -8.29 -4.86
C MET A 313 5.17 -8.22 -4.05
N VAL A 314 5.93 -9.31 -4.03
CA VAL A 314 7.17 -9.41 -3.26
C VAL A 314 8.29 -8.64 -3.95
N ILE A 315 8.77 -7.58 -3.31
CA ILE A 315 9.80 -6.71 -3.87
C ILE A 315 11.14 -7.07 -3.24
N VAL A 316 12.12 -7.44 -4.05
CA VAL A 316 13.49 -7.76 -3.60
C VAL A 316 14.51 -6.87 -4.31
N PRO A 317 15.58 -6.42 -3.63
CA PRO A 317 16.63 -5.65 -4.29
C PRO A 317 17.43 -6.55 -5.23
N ALA A 318 17.88 -5.99 -6.36
CA ALA A 318 18.85 -6.67 -7.22
C ALA A 318 20.19 -6.88 -6.51
N PRO A 319 20.78 -8.10 -6.52
CA PRO A 319 22.13 -8.35 -6.04
C PRO A 319 23.17 -7.47 -6.75
N ARG A 320 24.24 -7.09 -6.03
CA ARG A 320 25.32 -6.21 -6.54
C ARG A 320 26.73 -6.69 -6.23
N ASP A 321 26.85 -7.83 -5.58
CA ASP A 321 28.14 -8.45 -5.32
C ASP A 321 28.71 -9.11 -6.58
N GLU A 322 29.94 -9.61 -6.47
CA GLU A 322 30.65 -10.33 -7.53
C GLU A 322 29.91 -11.58 -8.03
N ASN A 323 28.94 -12.09 -7.28
CA ASN A 323 28.14 -13.27 -7.61
C ASN A 323 26.72 -12.90 -8.08
N ALA A 324 26.47 -11.64 -8.48
CA ALA A 324 25.14 -11.14 -8.78
C ALA A 324 24.38 -11.97 -9.82
N ASP A 325 25.05 -12.43 -10.88
CA ASP A 325 24.42 -13.25 -11.94
C ASP A 325 23.98 -14.63 -11.42
N GLU A 326 24.81 -15.30 -10.63
CA GLU A 326 24.47 -16.59 -10.00
C GLU A 326 23.32 -16.42 -9.00
N ARG A 327 23.37 -15.36 -8.18
CA ARG A 327 22.31 -15.03 -7.22
C ARG A 327 21.00 -14.72 -7.93
N LEU A 328 21.02 -13.96 -9.04
CA LEU A 328 19.82 -13.69 -9.84
C LEU A 328 19.26 -14.97 -10.47
N ALA A 329 20.11 -15.87 -10.97
CA ALA A 329 19.67 -17.16 -11.48
C ALA A 329 19.01 -18.02 -10.38
N ALA A 330 19.61 -18.07 -9.19
CA ALA A 330 19.06 -18.77 -8.04
C ALA A 330 17.73 -18.17 -7.55
N LEU A 331 17.63 -16.83 -7.53
CA LEU A 331 16.40 -16.10 -7.21
C LEU A 331 15.28 -16.48 -8.19
N ARG A 332 15.53 -16.41 -9.51
CA ARG A 332 14.55 -16.77 -10.53
C ARG A 332 14.08 -18.22 -10.39
N ALA A 333 15.01 -19.14 -10.15
CA ALA A 333 14.69 -20.56 -9.96
C ALA A 333 13.86 -20.81 -8.70
N ASN A 334 14.01 -20.00 -7.65
CA ASN A 334 13.35 -20.17 -6.35
C ASN A 334 12.26 -19.14 -6.03
N ALA A 335 11.89 -18.28 -6.98
CA ALA A 335 11.01 -17.13 -6.76
C ALA A 335 9.70 -17.52 -6.05
N GLY A 336 9.11 -18.65 -6.42
CA GLY A 336 7.89 -19.17 -5.80
C GLY A 336 8.05 -19.56 -4.33
N ASN A 337 9.18 -20.16 -3.96
CA ASN A 337 9.45 -20.53 -2.57
C ASN A 337 9.77 -19.29 -1.72
N ILE A 338 10.55 -18.37 -2.28
CA ILE A 338 10.91 -17.10 -1.64
C ILE A 338 9.66 -16.27 -1.35
N ALA A 339 8.79 -16.07 -2.34
CA ALA A 339 7.60 -15.25 -2.15
C ALA A 339 6.64 -15.85 -1.10
N ARG A 340 6.29 -17.14 -1.24
CA ARG A 340 5.39 -17.79 -0.27
C ARG A 340 6.00 -17.85 1.12
N GLY A 341 7.29 -18.18 1.22
CA GLY A 341 8.01 -18.20 2.48
C GLY A 341 7.96 -16.84 3.18
N ILE A 342 8.19 -15.74 2.45
CA ILE A 342 8.07 -14.37 2.99
C ILE A 342 6.64 -14.10 3.49
N LEU A 343 5.60 -14.41 2.71
CA LEU A 343 4.22 -14.19 3.11
C LEU A 343 3.85 -15.00 4.36
N THR A 344 4.17 -16.29 4.38
CA THR A 344 3.84 -17.19 5.49
C THR A 344 4.62 -16.84 6.76
N ASP A 345 5.92 -16.56 6.67
CA ASP A 345 6.77 -16.17 7.82
C ASP A 345 6.30 -14.87 8.50
N ASN A 346 5.65 -13.99 7.73
CA ASN A 346 5.17 -12.68 8.19
C ASN A 346 3.67 -12.67 8.50
N SER A 347 3.03 -13.85 8.48
CA SER A 347 1.62 -14.07 8.82
C SER A 347 1.50 -14.67 10.21
N PRO A 348 0.50 -14.26 11.04
CA PRO A 348 0.26 -14.82 12.37
C PRO A 348 -0.21 -16.28 12.34
N ALA A 349 -0.82 -16.69 11.24
CA ALA A 349 -1.36 -18.02 11.02
C ALA A 349 -1.07 -18.45 9.58
N THR A 350 -0.86 -19.75 9.38
CA THR A 350 -0.88 -20.29 8.02
C THR A 350 -2.29 -20.21 7.44
N SER A 351 -2.40 -20.46 6.14
CA SER A 351 -3.69 -20.48 5.47
C SER A 351 -4.67 -21.47 6.14
N GLU A 352 -4.18 -22.62 6.61
CA GLU A 352 -4.96 -23.66 7.26
C GLU A 352 -5.45 -23.25 8.65
N GLU A 353 -4.60 -22.59 9.43
CA GLU A 353 -4.89 -22.12 10.78
C GLU A 353 -5.85 -20.91 10.79
N ALA A 354 -5.83 -20.12 9.72
CA ALA A 354 -6.58 -18.87 9.66
C ALA A 354 -8.11 -19.05 9.67
N VAL A 355 -8.62 -20.24 9.32
CA VAL A 355 -10.06 -20.57 9.46
C VAL A 355 -10.47 -20.59 10.93
N ALA A 356 -9.67 -21.22 11.79
CA ALA A 356 -9.93 -21.28 13.22
C ALA A 356 -9.85 -19.88 13.84
N LEU A 357 -8.86 -19.08 13.44
CA LEU A 357 -8.73 -17.69 13.88
C LEU A 357 -9.96 -16.85 13.52
N LEU A 358 -10.52 -16.98 12.31
CA LEU A 358 -11.74 -16.27 11.95
C LEU A 358 -12.95 -16.75 12.77
N GLN A 359 -13.05 -18.05 13.08
CA GLN A 359 -14.10 -18.60 13.93
C GLN A 359 -14.03 -18.02 15.35
N GLU A 360 -12.85 -17.97 15.95
CA GLU A 360 -12.62 -17.37 17.27
C GLU A 360 -13.05 -15.90 17.30
N LEU A 361 -12.59 -15.10 16.32
CA LEU A 361 -12.97 -13.68 16.22
C LEU A 361 -14.48 -13.50 16.03
N ARG A 362 -15.11 -14.40 15.29
CA ARG A 362 -16.55 -14.39 15.07
C ARG A 362 -17.32 -14.66 16.37
N GLU A 363 -16.91 -15.67 17.13
CA GLU A 363 -17.50 -15.99 18.43
C GLU A 363 -17.34 -14.85 19.44
N GLU A 364 -16.15 -14.24 19.52
CA GLU A 364 -15.88 -13.09 20.41
C GLU A 364 -16.75 -11.87 20.11
N GLN A 365 -17.09 -11.64 18.83
CA GLN A 365 -17.96 -10.55 18.40
C GLN A 365 -19.46 -10.90 18.48
N GLY A 366 -19.80 -12.14 18.83
CA GLY A 366 -21.19 -12.62 18.87
C GLY A 366 -21.83 -12.74 17.47
N TRP A 367 -21.03 -13.10 16.46
CA TRP A 367 -21.42 -13.18 15.05
C TRP A 367 -21.87 -14.56 14.56
#